data_AF-A0A2D9C8P6-F1
#
_entry.id   AF-A0A2D9C8P6-F1
#
_cell.length_a   1.000
_cell.length_b   1.000
_cell.length_c   1.000
_cell.angle_alpha   90.00
_cell.angle_beta   90.00
_cell.angle_gamma   90.00
#
_symmetry.space_group_name_H-M   'P 1'
#
loop_
_entity.id
_entity.type
_entity.pdbx_description
1 polymer ?
#
loop_
_entity_poly.entity_id
_entity_poly.type
_entity_poly.pdbx_seq_one_letter_code
_entity_poly.pdbx_strand_id
1 'polypeptide(L)'
;MAEEEKKLGRPKKEKPKLTNAPIQFVADEELGITDMQAGFVWHYTEGACGQTEAARRAGFSFPANAASKMLNGRDHPKVTKAVRIAQEELREKYAITPEKTGAMLWNIAETSFEQGAYNAAVSAVKELNSLAGLSIQRSQNLNINANLERMTKEDIKERLNDLLGIKTTYDDKDV
;
A
#
# COMPACT_ATOMS: atom_id res chain seq x y z
N MET A 1 48.14 -1.86 -37.78
CA MET A 1 47.88 -1.74 -36.33
C MET A 1 46.62 -0.90 -36.19
N ALA A 2 45.44 -1.51 -36.18
CA ALA A 2 44.19 -0.78 -36.02
C ALA A 2 43.85 -0.72 -34.53
N GLU A 3 43.84 0.48 -33.96
CA GLU A 3 43.37 0.72 -32.59
C GLU A 3 41.87 0.46 -32.52
N GLU A 4 41.49 -0.52 -31.71
CA GLU A 4 40.11 -0.88 -31.44
C GLU A 4 39.54 0.13 -30.43
N GLU A 5 38.84 1.15 -30.92
CA GLU A 5 38.15 2.12 -30.07
C GLU A 5 37.10 1.41 -29.20
N LYS A 6 37.40 1.32 -27.89
CA LYS A 6 36.44 0.87 -26.88
C LYS A 6 35.22 1.80 -26.89
N LYS A 7 34.11 1.32 -27.45
CA LYS A 7 32.81 2.00 -27.41
C LYS A 7 32.45 2.32 -25.95
N LEU A 8 32.54 3.60 -25.58
CA LEU A 8 32.11 4.12 -24.28
C LEU A 8 30.62 3.83 -24.10
N GLY A 9 30.30 2.95 -23.15
CA GLY A 9 28.92 2.62 -22.82
C GLY A 9 28.13 3.85 -22.35
N ARG A 10 26.81 3.81 -22.53
CA ARG A 10 25.86 4.87 -22.15
C ARG A 10 26.15 5.37 -20.72
N PRO A 11 26.21 6.70 -20.48
CA PRO A 11 26.40 7.23 -19.14
C PRO A 11 25.27 6.74 -18.23
N LYS A 12 25.64 6.16 -17.08
CA LYS A 12 24.67 5.67 -16.10
C LYS A 12 23.92 6.86 -15.53
N LYS A 13 22.59 6.87 -15.67
CA LYS A 13 21.73 7.84 -14.96
C LYS A 13 21.88 7.62 -13.46
N GLU A 14 22.28 8.66 -12.73
CA GLU A 14 22.29 8.62 -11.28
C GLU A 14 20.84 8.49 -10.77
N LYS A 15 20.57 7.42 -10.01
CA LYS A 15 19.25 7.23 -9.40
C LYS A 15 19.14 8.18 -8.21
N PRO A 16 17.96 8.81 -7.99
CA PRO A 16 17.76 9.67 -6.83
C PRO A 16 18.02 8.89 -5.53
N LYS A 17 18.78 9.50 -4.62
CA LYS A 17 19.02 8.94 -3.29
C LYS A 17 17.76 9.17 -2.46
N LEU A 18 17.06 8.09 -2.10
CA LEU A 18 15.80 8.15 -1.34
C LEU A 18 16.01 8.41 0.15
N THR A 19 17.19 8.07 0.68
CA THR A 19 17.55 8.22 2.10
C THR A 19 19.00 8.65 2.27
N ASN A 20 19.28 9.43 3.32
CA ASN A 20 20.62 9.81 3.72
C ASN A 20 21.28 8.63 4.45
N ALA A 21 22.22 7.96 3.79
CA ALA A 21 22.96 6.88 4.41
C ALA A 21 23.88 7.39 5.52
N PRO A 22 23.93 6.73 6.69
CA PRO A 22 24.96 6.97 7.68
C PRO A 22 26.36 6.85 7.07
N ILE A 23 27.28 7.72 7.49
CA ILE A 23 28.66 7.77 6.98
C ILE A 23 29.43 6.52 7.40
N GLN A 24 29.10 5.95 8.55
CA GLN A 24 29.71 4.75 9.09
C GLN A 24 28.64 3.92 9.83
N PHE A 25 28.67 2.60 9.60
CA PHE A 25 27.87 1.64 10.34
C PHE A 25 28.74 1.05 11.45
N VAL A 26 28.23 1.03 12.68
CA VAL A 26 28.92 0.44 13.83
C VAL A 26 28.52 -1.03 13.92
N ALA A 27 29.46 -1.91 14.28
CA ALA A 27 29.16 -3.29 14.62
C ALA A 27 28.06 -3.33 15.67
N ASP A 28 27.04 -4.14 15.39
CA ASP A 28 26.02 -4.44 16.37
C ASP A 28 26.50 -5.65 17.18
N GLU A 29 27.01 -5.37 18.39
CA GLU A 29 27.48 -6.37 19.34
C GLU A 29 26.35 -7.28 19.86
N GLU A 30 25.10 -6.79 19.85
CA GLU A 30 23.93 -7.55 20.34
C GLU A 30 23.56 -8.68 19.37
N LEU A 31 23.61 -8.40 18.06
CA LEU A 31 23.42 -9.43 17.03
C LEU A 31 24.70 -10.14 16.62
N GLY A 32 25.86 -9.63 17.04
CA GLY A 32 27.18 -10.15 16.68
C GLY A 32 27.44 -10.12 15.18
N ILE A 33 27.08 -9.00 14.54
CA ILE A 33 27.29 -8.72 13.11
C ILE A 33 28.38 -7.66 12.93
N THR A 34 29.19 -7.81 11.87
CA THR A 34 30.26 -6.86 11.53
C THR A 34 29.71 -5.55 10.97
N ASP A 35 30.47 -4.46 11.04
CA ASP A 35 30.15 -3.14 10.45
C ASP A 35 29.61 -3.25 9.02
N MET A 36 30.28 -4.10 8.22
CA MET A 36 29.97 -4.34 6.82
C MET A 36 28.64 -5.09 6.62
N GLN A 37 28.32 -6.01 7.54
CA GLN A 37 27.04 -6.72 7.55
C GLN A 37 25.91 -5.83 8.04
N ALA A 38 26.16 -5.00 9.06
CA ALA A 38 25.21 -3.99 9.54
C ALA A 38 24.85 -2.99 8.43
N GLY A 39 25.86 -2.51 7.69
CA GLY A 39 25.64 -1.66 6.52
C GLY A 39 24.81 -2.33 5.42
N PHE A 40 25.00 -3.63 5.19
CA PHE A 40 24.17 -4.39 4.25
C PHE A 40 22.70 -4.46 4.69
N VAL A 41 22.46 -4.78 5.97
CA VAL A 41 21.10 -4.87 6.54
C VAL A 41 20.38 -3.53 6.40
N TRP A 42 21.05 -2.42 6.75
CA TRP A 42 20.49 -1.08 6.64
C TRP A 42 20.17 -0.71 5.19
N HIS A 43 21.11 -0.90 4.26
CA HIS A 43 20.88 -0.59 2.85
C HIS A 43 19.77 -1.44 2.22
N TYR A 44 19.64 -2.70 2.65
CA TYR A 44 18.62 -3.61 2.13
C TYR A 44 17.21 -3.26 2.63
N THR A 45 17.08 -2.75 3.86
CA THR A 45 15.79 -2.43 4.49
C THR A 45 15.40 -0.96 4.29
N GLU A 46 16.18 -0.03 4.83
CA GLU A 46 15.92 1.42 4.77
C GLU A 46 16.42 2.07 3.48
N GLY A 47 17.46 1.52 2.86
CA GLY A 47 18.06 2.07 1.65
C GLY A 47 17.24 1.88 0.36
N ALA A 48 16.09 1.19 0.44
CA ALA A 48 15.19 0.88 -0.67
C ALA A 48 15.91 0.40 -1.94
N CYS A 49 16.97 -0.39 -1.77
CA CYS A 49 17.83 -0.84 -2.86
C CYS A 49 17.87 -2.36 -2.96
N GLY A 50 18.03 -2.88 -4.19
CA GLY A 50 18.09 -4.32 -4.42
C GLY A 50 19.30 -4.95 -3.71
N GLN A 51 19.22 -6.24 -3.40
CA GLN A 51 20.23 -6.98 -2.63
C GLN A 51 21.68 -6.79 -3.15
N THR A 52 21.86 -6.73 -4.47
CA THR A 52 23.18 -6.54 -5.10
C THR A 52 23.72 -5.13 -4.94
N GLU A 53 22.82 -4.14 -4.90
CA GLU A 53 23.17 -2.74 -4.69
C GLU A 53 23.44 -2.46 -3.21
N ALA A 54 22.67 -3.08 -2.31
CA ALA A 54 22.92 -3.03 -0.86
C ALA A 54 24.32 -3.57 -0.53
N ALA A 55 24.70 -4.71 -1.11
CA ALA A 55 26.04 -5.28 -0.95
C ALA A 55 27.13 -4.38 -1.54
N ARG A 56 26.86 -3.71 -2.66
CA ARG A 56 27.82 -2.77 -3.26
C ARG A 56 28.05 -1.55 -2.36
N ARG A 57 26.97 -0.98 -1.81
CA ARG A 57 27.03 0.18 -0.92
C ARG A 57 27.67 -0.14 0.43
N ALA A 58 27.45 -1.36 0.92
CA ALA A 58 28.13 -1.90 2.11
C ALA A 58 29.62 -2.24 1.89
N GLY A 59 30.13 -2.15 0.66
CA GLY A 59 31.56 -2.32 0.36
C GLY A 59 32.01 -3.73 -0.01
N PHE A 60 31.10 -4.66 -0.35
CA PHE A 60 31.48 -6.02 -0.74
C PHE A 60 32.20 -6.07 -2.10
N SER A 61 33.34 -6.77 -2.16
CA SER A 61 34.15 -6.95 -3.38
C SER A 61 33.43 -7.72 -4.47
N PHE A 62 32.60 -8.71 -4.11
CA PHE A 62 31.75 -9.48 -5.02
C PHE A 62 30.27 -9.32 -4.63
N PRO A 63 29.60 -8.19 -4.99
CA PRO A 63 28.28 -7.85 -4.47
C PRO A 63 27.20 -8.91 -4.74
N ALA A 64 27.23 -9.55 -5.90
CA ALA A 64 26.21 -10.54 -6.27
C ALA A 64 26.31 -11.82 -5.45
N ASN A 65 27.53 -12.35 -5.26
CA ASN A 65 27.75 -13.56 -4.47
C ASN A 65 27.56 -13.25 -2.97
N ALA A 66 28.08 -12.11 -2.50
CA ALA A 66 27.94 -11.67 -1.13
C ALA A 66 26.47 -11.49 -0.74
N ALA A 67 25.65 -10.83 -1.57
CA ALA A 67 24.23 -10.63 -1.30
C ALA A 67 23.48 -11.96 -1.12
N SER A 68 23.71 -12.93 -2.01
CA SER A 68 23.08 -14.25 -1.92
C SER A 68 23.52 -15.02 -0.67
N LYS A 69 24.80 -14.91 -0.28
CA LYS A 69 25.31 -15.52 0.96
C LYS A 69 24.73 -14.85 2.20
N MET A 70 24.68 -13.52 2.26
CA MET A 70 24.19 -12.77 3.42
C MET A 70 22.70 -13.00 3.68
N LEU A 71 21.91 -13.25 2.64
CA LEU A 71 20.49 -13.62 2.76
C LEU A 71 20.26 -15.12 2.95
N ASN A 72 21.32 -15.94 2.89
CA ASN A 72 21.22 -17.37 3.13
C ASN A 72 21.19 -17.66 4.64
N GLY A 73 20.08 -18.20 5.13
CA GLY A 73 19.93 -18.59 6.53
C GLY A 73 20.85 -19.73 6.98
N ARG A 74 21.47 -20.47 6.04
CA ARG A 74 22.44 -21.53 6.36
C ARG A 74 23.82 -20.98 6.71
N ASP A 75 24.33 -20.05 5.92
CA ASP A 75 25.70 -19.54 6.05
C ASP A 75 25.77 -18.34 7.02
N HIS A 76 24.75 -17.48 6.99
CA HIS A 76 24.71 -16.25 7.78
C HIS A 76 23.36 -16.07 8.53
N PRO A 77 23.02 -16.97 9.49
CA PRO A 77 21.77 -16.90 10.24
C PRO A 77 21.62 -15.63 11.08
N LYS A 78 22.72 -14.99 11.49
CA LYS A 78 22.68 -13.73 12.26
C LYS A 78 22.23 -12.55 11.40
N VAL A 79 22.73 -12.48 10.18
CA VAL A 79 22.41 -11.39 9.24
C VAL A 79 20.95 -11.49 8.79
N THR A 80 20.44 -12.70 8.54
CA THR A 80 19.02 -12.88 8.19
C THR A 80 18.08 -12.54 9.35
N LYS A 81 18.47 -12.83 10.61
CA LYS A 81 17.75 -12.36 11.80
C LYS A 81 17.74 -10.83 11.89
N ALA A 82 18.89 -10.18 11.67
CA ALA A 82 19.00 -8.71 11.64
C ALA A 82 18.03 -8.09 10.64
N VAL A 83 18.03 -8.62 9.40
CA VAL A 83 17.11 -8.17 8.35
C VAL A 83 15.66 -8.32 8.78
N ARG A 84 15.30 -9.44 9.42
CA ARG A 84 13.93 -9.67 9.87
C ARG A 84 13.51 -8.72 10.98
N ILE A 85 14.39 -8.45 11.94
CA ILE A 85 14.13 -7.48 13.02
C ILE A 85 13.94 -6.08 12.43
N ALA A 86 14.87 -5.63 11.58
CA ALA A 86 14.76 -4.31 10.93
C ALA A 86 13.49 -4.19 10.06
N GLN A 87 13.09 -5.26 9.36
CA GLN A 87 11.81 -5.28 8.63
C GLN A 87 10.59 -5.27 9.54
N GLU A 88 10.65 -5.94 10.69
CA GLU A 88 9.60 -5.93 11.71
C GLU A 88 9.43 -4.53 12.29
N GLU A 89 10.51 -3.89 12.68
CA GLU A 89 10.53 -2.51 13.17
C GLU A 89 9.98 -1.54 12.14
N LEU A 90 10.36 -1.68 10.87
CA LEU A 90 9.84 -0.87 9.78
C LEU A 90 8.34 -1.12 9.58
N ARG A 91 7.92 -2.38 9.65
CA ARG A 91 6.51 -2.77 9.55
C ARG A 91 5.72 -2.19 10.70
N GLU A 92 6.24 -2.23 11.92
CA GLU A 92 5.59 -1.65 13.09
C GLU A 92 5.52 -0.14 12.98
N LYS A 93 6.61 0.53 12.62
CA LYS A 93 6.68 1.98 12.44
C LYS A 93 5.64 2.49 11.44
N TYR A 94 5.47 1.80 10.32
CA TYR A 94 4.53 2.16 9.26
C TYR A 94 3.24 1.33 9.27
N ALA A 95 2.96 0.60 10.35
CA ALA A 95 1.73 -0.18 10.47
C ALA A 95 0.52 0.75 10.52
N ILE A 96 -0.43 0.53 9.61
CA ILE A 96 -1.73 1.19 9.63
C ILE A 96 -2.60 0.45 10.65
N THR A 97 -2.59 0.94 11.89
CA THR A 97 -3.46 0.46 12.98
C THR A 97 -4.49 1.54 13.31
N PRO A 98 -5.70 1.18 13.77
CA PRO A 98 -6.72 2.16 14.16
C PRO A 98 -6.20 3.17 15.18
N GLU A 99 -5.40 2.72 16.15
CA GLU A 99 -4.85 3.54 17.23
C GLU A 99 -3.84 4.56 16.69
N LYS A 100 -2.87 4.12 15.86
CA LYS A 100 -1.89 5.03 15.25
C LYS A 100 -2.54 6.01 14.28
N THR A 101 -3.51 5.53 13.50
CA THR A 101 -4.23 6.35 12.52
C THR A 101 -5.09 7.40 13.23
N GLY A 102 -5.77 7.02 14.32
CA GLY A 102 -6.52 7.95 15.18
C GLY A 102 -5.64 9.04 15.77
N ALA A 103 -4.48 8.68 16.35
CA ALA A 103 -3.53 9.65 16.89
C ALA A 103 -2.98 10.60 15.81
N MET A 104 -2.66 10.07 14.62
CA MET A 104 -2.20 10.88 13.49
C MET A 104 -3.28 11.86 13.01
N LEU A 105 -4.52 11.40 12.85
CA LEU A 105 -5.66 12.26 12.46
C LEU A 105 -5.94 13.33 13.52
N TRP A 106 -5.80 13.01 14.80
CA TRP A 106 -5.93 13.99 15.88
C TRP A 106 -4.86 15.07 15.81
N ASN A 107 -3.58 14.69 15.64
CA ASN A 107 -2.49 15.65 15.49
C ASN A 107 -2.67 16.53 14.24
N ILE A 108 -3.16 15.95 13.12
CA ILE A 108 -3.48 16.73 11.92
C ILE A 108 -4.60 17.71 12.21
N ALA A 109 -5.63 17.32 12.96
CA ALA A 109 -6.72 18.20 13.33
C ALA A 109 -6.24 19.40 14.17
N GLU A 110 -5.42 19.14 15.19
CA GLU A 110 -4.84 20.18 16.07
C GLU A 110 -3.91 21.13 15.31
N THR A 111 -2.93 20.58 14.58
CA THR A 111 -1.99 21.39 13.80
C THR A 111 -2.66 22.20 12.69
N SER A 112 -3.68 21.63 12.02
CA SER A 112 -4.45 22.34 11.01
C SER A 112 -5.31 23.44 11.63
N PHE A 113 -5.83 23.23 12.84
CA PHE A 113 -6.60 24.24 13.56
C PHE A 113 -5.72 25.43 13.97
N GLU A 114 -4.53 25.15 14.52
CA GLU A 114 -3.54 26.19 14.87
C GLU A 114 -3.06 26.99 13.65
N GLN A 115 -2.90 26.33 12.50
CA GLN A 115 -2.50 26.98 11.24
C GLN A 115 -3.65 27.71 10.53
N GLY A 116 -4.88 27.67 11.07
CA GLY A 116 -6.06 28.29 10.46
C GLY A 116 -6.63 27.54 9.25
N ALA A 117 -6.16 26.33 8.99
CA ALA A 117 -6.65 25.43 7.95
C ALA A 117 -7.87 24.62 8.43
N TYR A 118 -8.97 25.31 8.76
CA TYR A 118 -10.15 24.70 9.38
C TYR A 118 -10.80 23.58 8.55
N ASN A 119 -10.75 23.68 7.21
CA ASN A 119 -11.29 22.62 6.34
C ASN A 119 -10.55 21.29 6.53
N ALA A 120 -9.22 21.32 6.64
CA ALA A 120 -8.41 20.14 6.88
C ALA A 120 -8.67 19.56 8.29
N ALA A 121 -8.85 20.43 9.29
CA ALA A 121 -9.18 20.02 10.65
C ALA A 121 -10.55 19.31 10.71
N VAL A 122 -11.59 19.88 10.10
CA VAL A 122 -12.94 19.27 10.07
C VAL A 122 -12.93 17.94 9.30
N SER A 123 -12.20 17.86 8.18
CA SER A 123 -12.03 16.60 7.45
C SER A 123 -11.34 15.53 8.29
N ALA A 124 -10.27 15.87 9.02
CA ALA A 124 -9.58 14.92 9.89
C ALA A 124 -10.50 14.39 11.01
N VAL A 125 -11.30 15.26 11.63
CA VAL A 125 -12.31 14.86 12.64
C VAL A 125 -13.39 13.97 12.04
N LYS A 126 -13.84 14.25 10.81
CA LYS A 126 -14.81 13.41 10.10
C LYS A 126 -14.26 12.00 9.85
N GLU A 127 -13.02 11.89 9.38
CA GLU A 127 -12.37 10.59 9.16
C GLU A 127 -12.14 9.86 10.49
N LEU A 128 -11.82 10.57 11.58
CA LEU A 128 -11.71 10.00 12.91
C LEU A 128 -13.05 9.42 13.40
N ASN A 129 -14.16 10.13 13.17
CA ASN A 129 -15.50 9.62 13.47
C ASN A 129 -15.89 8.40 12.61
N SER A 130 -15.44 8.37 11.35
CA SER A 130 -15.59 7.21 10.47
C SER A 130 -14.80 6.01 11.00
N LEU A 131 -13.54 6.24 11.42
CA LEU A 131 -12.67 5.22 12.01
C LEU A 131 -13.23 4.64 13.32
N ALA A 132 -13.84 5.48 14.15
CA ALA A 132 -14.53 5.06 15.37
C ALA A 132 -15.86 4.32 15.11
N GLY A 133 -16.30 4.22 13.85
CA GLY A 133 -17.56 3.58 13.47
C GLY A 133 -18.80 4.43 13.76
N LEU A 134 -18.65 5.70 14.15
CA LEU A 134 -19.75 6.63 14.41
C LEU A 134 -20.43 7.11 13.13
N SER A 135 -19.68 7.17 12.03
CA SER A 135 -20.17 7.52 10.70
C SER A 135 -19.97 6.35 9.76
N ILE A 136 -21.07 5.73 9.29
CA ILE A 136 -21.04 4.64 8.31
C ILE A 136 -21.84 5.08 7.08
N GLN A 137 -21.18 5.16 5.93
CA GLN A 137 -21.85 5.37 4.65
C GLN A 137 -22.41 4.04 4.14
N ARG A 138 -23.70 3.81 4.40
CA ARG A 138 -24.41 2.65 3.83
C ARG A 138 -24.91 3.01 2.43
N SER A 139 -24.11 2.74 1.40
CA SER A 139 -24.61 2.76 0.02
C SER A 139 -25.34 1.45 -0.27
N GLN A 140 -26.66 1.50 -0.42
CA GLN A 140 -27.41 0.38 -0.99
C GLN A 140 -27.47 0.55 -2.51
N ASN A 141 -26.71 -0.26 -3.24
CA ASN A 141 -26.95 -0.45 -4.66
C ASN A 141 -28.15 -1.39 -4.79
N LEU A 142 -29.36 -0.83 -4.85
CA LEU A 142 -30.48 -1.59 -5.36
C LEU A 142 -30.13 -1.92 -6.82
N ASN A 143 -29.76 -3.18 -7.08
CA ASN A 143 -29.84 -3.74 -8.41
C ASN A 143 -31.33 -3.76 -8.79
N ILE A 144 -31.88 -2.60 -9.14
CA ILE A 144 -33.15 -2.46 -9.86
C ILE A 144 -32.90 -2.97 -11.27
N ASN A 145 -32.51 -4.24 -11.39
CA ASN A 145 -32.68 -5.04 -12.57
C ASN A 145 -34.13 -5.54 -12.61
N ALA A 146 -35.09 -4.67 -12.29
CA ALA A 146 -36.35 -4.65 -13.02
C ALA A 146 -36.04 -4.14 -14.43
N ASN A 147 -35.21 -4.89 -15.15
CA ASN A 147 -35.03 -4.74 -16.57
C ASN A 147 -36.42 -4.94 -17.16
N LEU A 148 -36.95 -3.91 -17.80
CA LEU A 148 -38.17 -4.00 -18.61
C LEU A 148 -38.10 -5.17 -19.60
N GLU A 149 -36.88 -5.60 -19.95
CA GLU A 149 -36.55 -6.74 -20.82
C GLU A 149 -36.80 -8.13 -20.22
N ARG A 150 -36.99 -8.26 -18.89
CA ARG A 150 -37.32 -9.53 -18.22
C ARG A 150 -38.80 -9.71 -17.94
N MET A 151 -39.63 -8.69 -18.16
CA MET A 151 -41.08 -8.85 -18.10
C MET A 151 -41.53 -9.57 -19.36
N THR A 152 -42.22 -10.68 -19.20
CA THR A 152 -42.85 -11.34 -20.34
C THR A 152 -43.96 -10.44 -20.90
N LYS A 153 -44.36 -10.65 -22.16
CA LYS A 153 -45.45 -9.89 -22.77
C LYS A 153 -46.75 -9.97 -21.95
N GLU A 154 -46.94 -11.06 -21.21
CA GLU A 154 -48.07 -11.29 -20.31
C GLU A 154 -47.98 -10.39 -19.07
N ASP A 155 -46.84 -10.37 -18.37
CA ASP A 155 -46.63 -9.51 -17.20
C ASP A 155 -46.79 -8.01 -17.53
N ILE A 156 -46.36 -7.60 -18.73
CA ILE A 156 -46.52 -6.22 -19.20
C ILE A 156 -48.01 -5.92 -19.41
N LYS A 157 -48.76 -6.82 -20.04
CA LYS A 157 -50.20 -6.65 -20.29
C LYS A 157 -51.01 -6.59 -19.00
N GLU A 158 -50.72 -7.47 -18.04
CA GLU A 158 -51.40 -7.49 -16.74
C GLU A 158 -51.19 -6.15 -16.02
N ARG A 159 -49.95 -5.67 -15.96
CA ARG A 159 -49.63 -4.38 -15.34
C ARG A 159 -50.24 -3.19 -16.07
N LEU A 160 -50.39 -3.27 -17.40
CA LEU A 160 -51.03 -2.22 -18.21
C LEU A 160 -52.55 -2.23 -18.02
N ASN A 161 -53.18 -3.39 -17.92
CA ASN A 161 -54.61 -3.55 -17.65
C ASN A 161 -54.96 -3.04 -16.25
N ASP A 162 -54.13 -3.35 -15.24
CA ASP A 162 -54.27 -2.82 -13.89
C ASP A 162 -54.14 -1.30 -13.85
N LEU A 163 -53.20 -0.74 -14.62
CA LEU A 163 -52.99 0.71 -14.70
C LEU A 163 -54.11 1.44 -15.44
N LEU A 164 -54.66 0.82 -16.49
CA LEU A 164 -55.77 1.35 -17.29
C LEU A 164 -57.15 1.02 -16.69
N GLY A 165 -57.21 0.25 -15.60
CA GLY A 165 -58.45 -0.13 -14.92
C GLY A 165 -59.38 -1.03 -15.75
N ILE A 166 -58.85 -1.73 -16.76
CA ILE A 166 -59.63 -2.58 -17.66
C ILE A 166 -59.70 -3.98 -17.05
N LYS A 167 -60.86 -4.35 -16.49
CA LYS A 167 -61.13 -5.73 -16.05
C LYS A 167 -61.31 -6.63 -17.28
N THR A 168 -60.41 -7.59 -17.49
CA THR A 168 -60.42 -8.53 -18.63
C THR A 168 -61.43 -9.67 -18.52
N THR A 169 -62.28 -9.69 -17.49
CA THR A 169 -63.39 -10.64 -17.37
C THR A 169 -64.67 -9.97 -17.89
N TYR A 170 -65.10 -10.33 -19.10
CA TYR A 170 -66.51 -10.16 -19.46
C TYR A 170 -67.31 -11.17 -18.63
N ASP A 171 -68.28 -10.68 -17.85
CA ASP A 171 -69.25 -11.54 -17.16
C ASP A 171 -70.29 -11.98 -18.21
N ASP A 172 -70.78 -13.22 -18.14
CA ASP A 172 -71.72 -13.83 -19.10
C ASP A 172 -73.11 -13.12 -19.13
N LYS A 173 -73.25 -11.99 -18.43
CA LYS A 173 -74.42 -11.13 -18.39
C LYS A 173 -74.33 -9.88 -19.27
N ASP A 174 -73.19 -9.65 -19.93
CA ASP A 174 -72.97 -8.49 -20.80
C ASP A 174 -73.16 -8.80 -22.31
N VAL A 175 -73.88 -9.89 -22.65
CA VAL A 175 -74.37 -10.19 -24.01
C VAL A 175 -75.89 -10.26 -24.05
#